data_AF-A0A1G8P7M1-F1
#
_entry.id   AF-A0A1G8P7M1-F1
#
_cell.length_a   1.000
_cell.length_b   1.000
_cell.length_c   1.000
_cell.angle_alpha   90.00
_cell.angle_beta   90.00
_cell.angle_gamma   90.00
#
_symmetry.space_group_name_H-M   'P 1'
#
loop_
_entity.id
_entity.type
_entity.pdbx_description
1 polymer ?
#
loop_
_entity_poly.entity_id
_entity_poly.type
_entity_poly.pdbx_seq_one_letter_code
_entity_poly.pdbx_strand_id
1 'polypeptide(L)'
;MIASPWKVRAFAYDVQGNVTGFSEFATDDPTGASGFDAKASGQKRTVGLAYDSSNRVVTALEYLNGSKTAEWFYRYDETGNLRTANDRVSGWVMGTMRRDAAHRATYLAGDNREALVTYNVRGKVTQFTYNEYPTTLNGSLYRFLAVNYGYSADGRVVSRTGTVAQNEGGSTPIGAATAISSGEIDQWISNLESGANPAGPTANRTGLLRSLLGALPEPGLQPICIECMFNPALDWGWAVSSDNDDPATAYIRGDGHYVVRNDVDGTIVQISNRPRAIWYQPF
;
A
#
# COMPACT_ATOMS: atom_id res chain seq x y z
N MET A 1 -17.70 -6.04 15.57
CA MET A 1 -17.73 -4.62 15.16
C MET A 1 -16.91 -3.84 16.17
N ILE A 2 -16.34 -2.72 15.77
CA ILE A 2 -15.49 -1.86 16.60
C ILE A 2 -15.92 -0.43 16.33
N ALA A 3 -16.29 0.32 17.37
CA ALA A 3 -16.42 1.77 17.27
C ALA A 3 -15.13 2.43 17.74
N SER A 4 -14.70 3.44 17.01
CA SER A 4 -13.50 4.23 17.29
C SER A 4 -13.84 5.71 17.04
N PRO A 5 -13.03 6.66 17.53
CA PRO A 5 -13.10 8.05 17.07
C PRO A 5 -13.27 8.14 15.56
N TRP A 6 -14.32 8.84 15.16
CA TRP A 6 -14.71 9.16 13.78
C TRP A 6 -15.14 8.00 12.88
N LYS A 7 -15.21 6.75 13.37
CA LYS A 7 -15.55 5.61 12.50
C LYS A 7 -16.10 4.41 13.26
N VAL A 8 -16.89 3.61 12.55
CA VAL A 8 -17.28 2.27 12.99
C VAL A 8 -16.84 1.27 11.92
N ARG A 9 -16.25 0.16 12.39
CA ARG A 9 -15.76 -0.93 11.55
C ARG A 9 -16.45 -2.25 11.89
N ALA A 10 -16.65 -3.08 10.87
CA ALA A 10 -17.14 -4.44 11.02
C ALA A 10 -16.30 -5.40 10.20
N PHE A 11 -16.08 -6.59 10.77
CA PHE A 11 -15.32 -7.66 10.16
C PHE A 11 -16.21 -8.90 10.11
N ALA A 12 -16.14 -9.62 9.00
CA ALA A 12 -16.70 -10.95 8.82
C ALA A 12 -15.55 -11.93 8.66
N TYR A 13 -15.70 -13.13 9.22
CA TYR A 13 -14.67 -14.16 9.21
C TYR A 13 -15.20 -15.47 8.65
N ASP A 14 -14.34 -16.25 8.00
CA ASP A 14 -14.63 -17.65 7.70
C ASP A 14 -14.40 -18.57 8.91
N VAL A 15 -14.59 -19.88 8.71
CA VAL A 15 -14.43 -20.89 9.78
C VAL A 15 -12.97 -21.13 10.17
N GLN A 16 -12.01 -20.68 9.35
CA GLN A 16 -10.57 -20.71 9.64
C GLN A 16 -10.11 -19.44 10.38
N GLY A 17 -10.98 -18.43 10.52
CA GLY A 17 -10.68 -17.17 11.18
C GLY A 17 -10.07 -16.12 10.25
N ASN A 18 -10.10 -16.31 8.93
CA ASN A 18 -9.67 -15.28 7.98
C ASN A 18 -10.74 -14.22 7.81
N VAL A 19 -10.34 -12.95 7.66
CA VAL A 19 -11.26 -11.86 7.32
C VAL A 19 -11.79 -12.08 5.91
N THR A 20 -13.09 -12.33 5.75
CA THR A 20 -13.75 -12.43 4.43
C THR A 20 -14.50 -11.17 4.04
N GLY A 21 -14.75 -10.28 5.01
CA GLY A 21 -15.39 -9.01 4.78
C GLY A 21 -14.94 -7.96 5.78
N PHE A 22 -14.79 -6.74 5.29
CA PHE A 22 -14.52 -5.54 6.06
C PHE A 22 -15.50 -4.46 5.63
N SER A 23 -15.98 -3.69 6.58
CA SER A 23 -16.69 -2.45 6.29
C SER A 23 -16.29 -1.38 7.29
N GLU A 24 -16.16 -0.16 6.80
CA GLU A 24 -15.91 1.03 7.58
C GLU A 24 -16.91 2.10 7.14
N PHE A 25 -17.45 2.85 8.09
CA PHE A 25 -18.10 4.11 7.77
C PHE A 25 -17.68 5.19 8.75
N ALA A 26 -17.52 6.41 8.22
CA ALA A 26 -17.22 7.58 9.03
C ALA A 26 -18.42 7.98 9.89
N THR A 27 -18.15 8.43 11.11
CA THR A 27 -19.15 8.93 12.07
C THR A 27 -18.86 10.37 12.47
N ASP A 28 -19.86 11.05 13.06
CA ASP A 28 -19.71 12.39 13.62
C ASP A 28 -19.20 12.39 15.06
N ASP A 29 -18.78 11.22 15.57
CA ASP A 29 -18.33 11.03 16.95
C ASP A 29 -16.81 11.13 17.05
N PRO A 30 -16.24 12.27 17.49
CA PRO A 30 -14.80 12.47 17.60
C PRO A 30 -14.13 11.62 18.68
N THR A 31 -14.90 10.95 19.55
CA THR A 31 -14.40 10.26 20.74
C THR A 31 -14.62 8.76 20.70
N GLY A 32 -15.54 8.28 19.87
CA GLY A 32 -16.01 6.89 19.87
C GLY A 32 -16.94 6.56 21.05
N ALA A 33 -17.27 7.53 21.91
CA ALA A 33 -18.09 7.33 23.11
C ALA A 33 -19.55 6.96 22.77
N SER A 34 -20.06 7.37 21.61
CA SER A 34 -21.38 7.01 21.11
C SER A 34 -21.44 5.57 20.60
N GLY A 35 -20.32 4.84 20.59
CA GLY A 35 -20.27 3.43 20.25
C GLY A 35 -20.95 3.12 18.91
N PHE A 36 -21.91 2.20 18.93
CA PHE A 36 -22.69 1.83 17.74
C PHE A 36 -23.90 2.74 17.48
N ASP A 37 -24.19 3.67 18.38
CA ASP A 37 -25.23 4.70 18.21
C ASP A 37 -24.68 5.95 17.51
N ALA A 38 -23.37 5.99 17.22
CA ALA A 38 -22.71 7.04 16.46
C ALA A 38 -23.36 7.20 15.07
N LYS A 39 -23.65 8.43 14.67
CA LYS A 39 -24.34 8.70 13.40
C LYS A 39 -23.33 8.67 12.26
N ALA A 40 -23.72 8.04 11.16
CA ALA A 40 -22.92 8.07 9.94
C ALA A 40 -22.83 9.51 9.40
N SER A 41 -21.61 9.98 9.13
CA SER A 41 -21.33 11.37 8.73
C SER A 41 -20.65 11.48 7.37
N GLY A 42 -20.23 10.36 6.78
CA GLY A 42 -19.38 10.40 5.60
C GLY A 42 -19.34 9.11 4.79
N GLN A 43 -18.18 8.84 4.24
CA GLN A 43 -17.99 7.74 3.29
C GLN A 43 -18.09 6.38 3.99
N LYS A 44 -18.57 5.40 3.23
CA LYS A 44 -18.59 3.99 3.59
C LYS A 44 -17.68 3.21 2.65
N ARG A 45 -16.66 2.55 3.19
CA ARG A 45 -15.82 1.59 2.47
C ARG A 45 -16.25 0.18 2.82
N THR A 46 -16.30 -0.72 1.84
CA THR A 46 -16.45 -2.16 2.11
C THR A 46 -15.48 -2.97 1.25
N VAL A 47 -14.85 -3.96 1.84
CA VAL A 47 -13.91 -4.88 1.18
C VAL A 47 -14.41 -6.31 1.37
N GLY A 48 -14.53 -7.07 0.29
CA GLY A 48 -14.77 -8.51 0.33
C GLY A 48 -13.52 -9.27 -0.10
N LEU A 49 -13.17 -10.34 0.63
CA LEU A 49 -11.95 -11.12 0.40
C LEU A 49 -12.28 -12.58 0.13
N ALA A 50 -11.56 -13.18 -0.82
CA ALA A 50 -11.61 -14.62 -1.09
C ALA A 50 -10.22 -15.23 -1.03
N TYR A 51 -10.15 -16.46 -0.53
CA TYR A 51 -8.92 -17.19 -0.27
C TYR A 51 -8.85 -18.46 -1.11
N ASP A 52 -7.63 -18.88 -1.45
CA ASP A 52 -7.39 -20.22 -1.99
C ASP A 52 -7.26 -21.29 -0.88
N SER A 53 -7.09 -22.54 -1.29
CA SER A 53 -6.89 -23.67 -0.37
C SER A 53 -5.60 -23.60 0.45
N SER A 54 -4.66 -22.72 0.10
CA SER A 54 -3.43 -22.45 0.85
C SER A 54 -3.57 -21.23 1.77
N ASN A 55 -4.80 -20.75 1.97
CA ASN A 55 -5.13 -19.64 2.85
C ASN A 55 -4.54 -18.29 2.40
N ARG A 56 -4.36 -18.10 1.08
CA ARG A 56 -3.86 -16.85 0.50
C ARG A 56 -4.98 -16.09 -0.18
N VAL A 57 -5.00 -14.76 -0.03
CA VAL A 57 -5.99 -13.90 -0.71
C VAL A 57 -5.79 -14.00 -2.22
N VAL A 58 -6.81 -14.43 -2.95
CA VAL A 58 -6.82 -14.51 -4.42
C VAL A 58 -7.73 -13.48 -5.07
N THR A 59 -8.64 -12.88 -4.29
CA THR A 59 -9.52 -11.81 -4.76
C THR A 59 -9.82 -10.82 -3.65
N ALA A 60 -9.82 -9.52 -3.98
CA ALA A 60 -10.32 -8.46 -3.12
C ALA A 60 -11.29 -7.54 -3.91
N LEU A 61 -12.48 -7.32 -3.37
CA LEU A 61 -13.53 -6.50 -3.96
C LEU A 61 -13.75 -5.26 -3.12
N GLU A 62 -13.51 -4.07 -3.67
CA GLU A 62 -13.64 -2.82 -2.95
C GLU A 62 -14.83 -2.01 -3.44
N TYR A 63 -15.59 -1.46 -2.50
CA TYR A 63 -16.67 -0.53 -2.77
C TYR A 63 -16.52 0.72 -1.91
N LEU A 64 -16.81 1.87 -2.51
CA LEU A 64 -16.97 3.14 -1.84
C LEU A 64 -18.40 3.65 -2.06
N ASN A 65 -19.13 3.89 -0.98
CA ASN A 65 -20.52 4.33 -0.99
C ASN A 65 -21.43 3.44 -1.86
N GLY A 66 -21.18 2.13 -1.86
CA GLY A 66 -21.93 1.14 -2.66
C GLY A 66 -21.52 1.02 -4.12
N SER A 67 -20.60 1.85 -4.61
CA SER A 67 -20.03 1.75 -5.95
C SER A 67 -18.75 0.94 -5.93
N LYS A 68 -18.61 -0.06 -6.82
CA LYS A 68 -17.38 -0.86 -6.92
C LYS A 68 -16.24 0.01 -7.45
N THR A 69 -15.16 0.13 -6.69
CA THR A 69 -13.98 0.94 -7.02
C THR A 69 -12.78 0.11 -7.43
N ALA A 70 -12.69 -1.14 -6.97
CA ALA A 70 -11.65 -2.08 -7.37
C ALA A 70 -12.13 -3.53 -7.33
N GLU A 71 -11.54 -4.36 -8.18
CA GLU A 71 -11.70 -5.81 -8.20
C GLU A 71 -10.35 -6.45 -8.49
N TRP A 72 -9.62 -6.73 -7.43
CA TRP A 72 -8.28 -7.27 -7.46
C TRP A 72 -8.27 -8.78 -7.62
N PHE A 73 -7.36 -9.28 -8.44
CA PHE A 73 -7.01 -10.69 -8.52
C PHE A 73 -5.52 -10.87 -8.28
N TYR A 74 -5.19 -11.84 -7.44
CA TYR A 74 -3.81 -12.19 -7.11
C TYR A 74 -3.47 -13.57 -7.62
N ARG A 75 -2.28 -13.71 -8.19
CA ARG A 75 -1.69 -15.01 -8.52
C ARG A 75 -0.35 -15.12 -7.83
N TYR A 76 -0.10 -16.31 -7.31
CA TYR A 76 1.13 -16.65 -6.64
C TYR A 76 1.95 -17.61 -7.50
N ASP A 77 3.26 -17.59 -7.33
CA ASP A 77 4.12 -18.61 -7.89
C ASP A 77 4.11 -19.90 -7.02
N GLU A 78 4.81 -20.92 -7.49
CA GLU A 78 4.93 -22.23 -6.83
C GLU A 78 5.57 -22.14 -5.43
N THR A 79 6.31 -21.05 -5.16
CA THR A 79 6.97 -20.81 -3.87
C THR A 79 6.07 -20.04 -2.89
N GLY A 80 4.85 -19.69 -3.32
CA GLY A 80 3.88 -18.96 -2.52
C GLY A 80 4.03 -17.45 -2.56
N ASN A 81 4.97 -16.92 -3.34
CA ASN A 81 5.19 -15.48 -3.45
C ASN A 81 4.21 -14.85 -4.44
N LEU A 82 3.78 -13.60 -4.18
CA LEU A 82 2.94 -12.86 -5.11
C LEU A 82 3.66 -12.71 -6.46
N ARG A 83 3.01 -13.18 -7.52
CA ARG A 83 3.52 -13.15 -8.90
C ARG A 83 2.86 -12.04 -9.72
N THR A 84 1.54 -11.91 -9.65
CA THR A 84 0.81 -10.86 -10.37
C THR A 84 -0.37 -10.37 -9.55
N ALA A 85 -0.63 -9.07 -9.62
CA ALA A 85 -1.86 -8.46 -9.18
C ALA A 85 -2.49 -7.71 -10.36
N ASN A 86 -3.80 -7.81 -10.50
CA ASN A 86 -4.55 -7.05 -11.51
C ASN A 86 -5.86 -6.53 -10.93
N ASP A 87 -6.21 -5.29 -11.24
CA ASP A 87 -7.51 -4.71 -10.94
C ASP A 87 -8.36 -4.67 -12.22
N ARG A 88 -9.52 -5.32 -12.19
CA ARG A 88 -10.45 -5.32 -13.33
C ARG A 88 -11.21 -4.00 -13.51
N VAL A 89 -11.25 -3.14 -12.50
CA VAL A 89 -11.96 -1.85 -12.58
C VAL A 89 -11.08 -0.81 -13.28
N SER A 90 -9.85 -0.59 -12.79
CA SER A 90 -8.91 0.36 -13.43
C SER A 90 -8.16 -0.21 -14.63
N GLY A 91 -8.09 -1.55 -14.75
CA GLY A 91 -7.22 -2.22 -15.72
C GLY A 91 -5.75 -2.29 -15.29
N TRP A 92 -5.41 -1.80 -14.09
CA TRP A 92 -4.05 -1.85 -13.55
C TRP A 92 -3.56 -3.30 -13.47
N VAL A 93 -2.30 -3.53 -13.88
CA VAL A 93 -1.67 -4.84 -13.81
C VAL A 93 -0.19 -4.70 -13.52
N MET A 94 0.30 -5.45 -12.54
CA MET A 94 1.74 -5.54 -12.28
C MET A 94 2.11 -6.93 -11.81
N GLY A 95 3.30 -7.38 -12.18
CA GLY A 95 3.83 -8.66 -11.75
C GLY A 95 5.31 -8.62 -11.41
N THR A 96 5.71 -9.50 -10.51
CA THR A 96 7.11 -9.87 -10.28
C THR A 96 7.45 -11.00 -11.25
N MET A 97 8.12 -10.64 -12.35
CA MET A 97 8.41 -11.54 -13.46
C MET A 97 9.65 -12.38 -13.22
N ARG A 98 10.63 -11.86 -12.48
CA ARG A 98 11.82 -12.61 -12.05
C ARG A 98 12.17 -12.32 -10.60
N ARG A 99 12.72 -13.35 -9.97
CA ARG A 99 13.32 -13.30 -8.63
C ARG A 99 14.72 -13.90 -8.68
N ASP A 100 15.56 -13.54 -7.72
CA ASP A 100 16.83 -14.23 -7.52
C ASP A 100 16.69 -15.49 -6.66
N ALA A 101 17.81 -16.17 -6.38
CA ALA A 101 17.84 -17.38 -5.57
C ALA A 101 17.43 -17.18 -4.10
N ALA A 102 17.37 -15.93 -3.62
CA ALA A 102 16.86 -15.58 -2.30
C ALA A 102 15.37 -15.15 -2.35
N HIS A 103 14.69 -15.42 -3.47
CA HIS A 103 13.29 -15.06 -3.74
C HIS A 103 13.00 -13.55 -3.72
N ARG A 104 14.02 -12.69 -3.85
CA ARG A 104 13.83 -11.23 -3.95
C ARG A 104 13.47 -10.84 -5.37
N ALA A 105 12.55 -9.88 -5.55
CA ALA A 105 12.14 -9.41 -6.86
C ALA A 105 13.29 -8.73 -7.61
N THR A 106 13.58 -9.15 -8.84
CA THR A 106 14.65 -8.57 -9.69
C THR A 106 14.13 -7.96 -10.98
N TYR A 107 12.91 -8.32 -11.40
CA TYR A 107 12.24 -7.73 -12.56
C TYR A 107 10.75 -7.66 -12.29
N LEU A 108 10.21 -6.45 -12.32
CA LEU A 108 8.79 -6.16 -12.22
C LEU A 108 8.32 -5.55 -13.53
N ALA A 109 7.14 -5.93 -14.00
CA ALA A 109 6.60 -5.41 -15.25
C ALA A 109 5.07 -5.39 -15.24
N GLY A 110 4.50 -4.50 -16.02
CA GLY A 110 3.06 -4.33 -16.19
C GLY A 110 2.69 -2.86 -16.27
N ASP A 111 1.46 -2.56 -16.66
CA ASP A 111 0.91 -1.20 -16.67
C ASP A 111 1.84 -0.16 -17.33
N ASN A 112 2.29 -0.43 -18.57
CA ASN A 112 3.18 0.46 -19.33
C ASN A 112 4.50 0.83 -18.62
N ARG A 113 4.99 -0.04 -17.74
CA ARG A 113 6.26 0.17 -17.05
C ARG A 113 7.01 -1.13 -16.76
N GLU A 114 8.31 -0.98 -16.54
CA GLU A 114 9.18 -2.05 -16.08
C GLU A 114 10.16 -1.54 -15.04
N ALA A 115 10.48 -2.36 -14.05
CA ALA A 115 11.53 -2.09 -13.10
C ALA A 115 12.50 -3.27 -13.01
N LEU A 116 13.80 -2.99 -12.93
CA LEU A 116 14.82 -3.98 -12.61
C LEU A 116 15.52 -3.58 -11.32
N VAL A 117 15.82 -4.59 -10.50
CA VAL A 117 16.42 -4.40 -9.18
C VAL A 117 17.66 -5.29 -9.07
N THR A 118 18.78 -4.67 -8.71
CA THR A 118 20.03 -5.38 -8.41
C THR A 118 20.32 -5.25 -6.93
N TYR A 119 20.74 -6.35 -6.31
CA TYR A 119 21.11 -6.40 -4.91
C TYR A 119 22.57 -6.78 -4.72
N ASN A 120 23.17 -6.31 -3.62
CA ASN A 120 24.42 -6.88 -3.14
C ASN A 120 24.20 -8.20 -2.37
N VAL A 121 25.32 -8.82 -1.99
CA VAL A 121 25.38 -10.07 -1.22
C VAL A 121 24.72 -9.99 0.16
N ARG A 122 24.48 -8.79 0.71
CA ARG A 122 23.86 -8.56 2.03
C ARG A 122 22.36 -8.24 1.94
N GLY A 123 21.72 -8.40 0.80
CA GLY A 123 20.29 -8.11 0.72
C GLY A 123 19.93 -6.76 0.11
N LYS A 124 20.87 -5.83 -0.04
CA LYS A 124 20.54 -4.39 -0.24
C LYS A 124 20.51 -3.99 -1.70
N VAL A 125 19.54 -3.16 -2.08
CA VAL A 125 19.39 -2.64 -3.44
C VAL A 125 20.60 -1.76 -3.80
N THR A 126 21.42 -2.17 -4.76
CA THR A 126 22.54 -1.38 -5.26
C THR A 126 22.20 -0.58 -6.51
N GLN A 127 21.24 -1.07 -7.30
CA GLN A 127 20.74 -0.39 -8.47
C GLN A 127 19.25 -0.66 -8.66
N PHE A 128 18.53 0.39 -9.02
CA PHE A 128 17.14 0.34 -9.47
C PHE A 128 17.05 1.02 -10.83
N THR A 129 16.45 0.36 -11.80
CA THR A 129 16.16 0.97 -13.10
C THR A 129 14.68 0.88 -13.40
N TYR A 130 14.14 1.87 -14.09
CA TYR A 130 12.73 1.96 -14.42
C TYR A 130 12.53 2.43 -15.85
N ASN A 131 11.86 1.61 -16.67
CA ASN A 131 11.34 1.98 -17.97
C ASN A 131 9.91 2.47 -17.81
N GLU A 132 9.62 3.66 -18.30
CA GLU A 132 8.28 4.17 -18.47
C GLU A 132 7.94 4.22 -19.96
N TYR A 133 6.95 3.44 -20.40
CA TYR A 133 6.56 3.40 -21.80
C TYR A 133 5.74 4.63 -22.23
N PRO A 134 5.78 5.00 -23.52
CA PRO A 134 4.97 6.09 -24.03
C PRO A 134 3.48 5.83 -23.78
N THR A 135 2.82 6.80 -23.18
CA THR A 135 1.38 6.86 -23.00
C THR A 135 0.88 8.27 -23.32
N THR A 136 -0.43 8.45 -23.49
CA THR A 136 -0.98 9.80 -23.61
C THR A 136 -0.74 10.65 -22.36
N LEU A 137 -0.65 10.02 -21.18
CA LEU A 137 -0.47 10.68 -19.88
C LEU A 137 0.94 11.26 -19.68
N ASN A 138 1.97 10.65 -20.26
CA ASN A 138 3.34 11.17 -20.21
C ASN A 138 3.76 11.91 -21.50
N GLY A 139 2.79 12.33 -22.33
CA GLY A 139 3.08 13.06 -23.57
C GLY A 139 3.79 12.21 -24.62
N SER A 140 3.56 10.89 -24.63
CA SER A 140 4.23 9.92 -25.51
C SER A 140 5.75 9.86 -25.34
N LEU A 141 6.23 10.17 -24.14
CA LEU A 141 7.64 10.06 -23.79
C LEU A 141 7.97 8.64 -23.33
N TYR A 142 9.05 8.08 -23.88
CA TYR A 142 9.71 6.94 -23.25
C TYR A 142 10.78 7.48 -22.30
N ARG A 143 10.79 7.03 -21.05
CA ARG A 143 11.71 7.50 -20.01
C ARG A 143 12.40 6.33 -19.33
N PHE A 144 13.71 6.43 -19.16
CA PHE A 144 14.51 5.47 -18.42
C PHE A 144 15.16 6.17 -17.24
N LEU A 145 14.75 5.79 -16.03
CA LEU A 145 15.39 6.19 -14.80
C LEU A 145 16.40 5.10 -14.39
N ALA A 146 17.60 5.51 -13.99
CA ALA A 146 18.55 4.65 -13.30
C ALA A 146 19.00 5.31 -12.00
N VAL A 147 18.87 4.60 -10.89
CA VAL A 147 19.28 5.05 -9.55
C VAL A 147 20.29 4.05 -8.98
N ASN A 148 21.45 4.56 -8.57
CA ASN A 148 22.49 3.77 -7.91
C ASN A 148 22.60 4.15 -6.45
N TYR A 149 22.84 3.16 -5.59
CA TYR A 149 22.94 3.32 -4.15
C TYR A 149 24.31 2.84 -3.65
N GLY A 150 24.97 3.67 -2.85
CA GLY A 150 26.20 3.33 -2.13
C GLY A 150 25.93 3.26 -0.64
N TYR A 151 26.61 2.31 0.02
CA TYR A 151 26.38 1.98 1.42
C TYR A 151 27.65 2.13 2.24
N SER A 152 27.52 2.62 3.47
CA SER A 152 28.56 2.53 4.49
C SER A 152 28.72 1.09 5.00
N ALA A 153 29.75 0.84 5.81
CA ALA A 153 30.02 -0.49 6.38
C ALA A 153 28.93 -0.99 7.34
N ASP A 154 28.33 -0.08 8.13
CA ASP A 154 27.14 -0.32 8.95
C ASP A 154 25.86 -0.43 8.10
N GLY A 155 25.96 -0.04 6.83
CA GLY A 155 24.98 -0.36 5.82
C GLY A 155 23.84 0.64 5.67
N ARG A 156 24.03 1.87 6.13
CA ARG A 156 23.21 3.02 5.75
C ARG A 156 23.50 3.43 4.32
N VAL A 157 22.53 4.01 3.61
CA VAL A 157 22.79 4.63 2.31
C VAL A 157 23.57 5.91 2.54
N VAL A 158 24.76 6.01 1.93
CA VAL A 158 25.62 7.19 2.01
C VAL A 158 25.74 7.93 0.68
N SER A 159 25.35 7.30 -0.43
CA SER A 159 25.26 7.95 -1.73
C SER A 159 24.06 7.45 -2.51
N ARG A 160 23.36 8.36 -3.19
CA ARG A 160 22.29 8.05 -4.13
C ARG A 160 22.41 8.98 -5.34
N THR A 161 22.63 8.40 -6.50
CA THR A 161 22.79 9.14 -7.77
C THR A 161 21.77 8.65 -8.77
N GLY A 162 21.18 9.55 -9.55
CA GLY A 162 20.15 9.25 -10.52
C GLY A 162 20.45 9.85 -11.88
N THR A 163 20.05 9.15 -12.94
CA THR A 163 20.02 9.68 -14.30
C THR A 163 18.69 9.37 -14.95
N VAL A 164 18.23 10.27 -15.83
CA VAL A 164 17.08 10.04 -16.71
C VAL A 164 17.53 10.18 -18.17
N ALA A 165 17.20 9.17 -18.98
CA ALA A 165 17.24 9.25 -20.42
C ALA A 165 15.80 9.31 -20.96
N GLN A 166 15.57 10.06 -22.03
CA GLN A 166 14.24 10.19 -22.64
C GLN A 166 14.32 10.32 -24.16
N ASN A 167 13.24 9.96 -24.84
CA ASN A 167 12.99 10.24 -26.24
C ASN A 167 11.49 10.30 -26.54
N GLU A 168 11.14 10.95 -27.65
CA GLU A 168 9.77 11.05 -28.13
C GLU A 168 9.39 9.78 -28.93
N GLY A 169 8.30 9.12 -28.54
CA GLY A 169 7.55 8.21 -29.41
C GLY A 169 8.18 6.86 -29.79
N GLY A 170 9.32 6.43 -29.22
CA GLY A 170 9.95 5.15 -29.58
C GLY A 170 10.72 4.46 -28.45
N SER A 171 10.82 3.13 -28.49
CA SER A 171 11.55 2.33 -27.49
C SER A 171 13.07 2.38 -27.64
N THR A 172 13.59 2.77 -28.80
CA THR A 172 15.02 2.93 -29.08
C THR A 172 15.29 3.85 -30.28
N PRO A 173 16.43 4.57 -30.32
CA PRO A 173 17.40 4.72 -29.23
C PRO A 173 16.87 5.70 -28.18
N ILE A 174 17.01 5.35 -26.90
CA ILE A 174 16.75 6.31 -25.84
C ILE A 174 17.84 7.39 -25.88
N GLY A 175 17.46 8.65 -25.66
CA GLY A 175 18.41 9.77 -25.69
C GLY A 175 19.52 9.64 -24.64
N ALA A 176 20.47 10.58 -24.67
CA ALA A 176 21.54 10.60 -23.69
C ALA A 176 21.00 10.73 -22.25
N ALA A 177 21.55 9.93 -21.34
CA ALA A 177 21.19 10.00 -19.93
C ALA A 177 21.72 11.30 -19.30
N THR A 178 20.83 12.05 -18.65
CA THR A 178 21.15 13.28 -17.94
C THR A 178 21.09 13.02 -16.44
N ALA A 179 22.07 13.53 -15.69
CA ALA A 179 22.06 13.44 -14.23
C ALA A 179 20.90 14.28 -13.64
N ILE A 180 20.21 13.72 -12.65
CA ILE A 180 19.08 14.37 -11.98
C ILE A 180 19.40 14.68 -10.52
N SER A 181 18.71 15.68 -9.97
CA SER A 181 18.91 16.10 -8.57
C SER A 181 18.38 15.08 -7.58
N SER A 182 18.86 15.11 -6.33
CA SER A 182 18.35 14.23 -5.27
C SER A 182 16.85 14.39 -5.02
N GLY A 183 16.32 15.61 -5.12
CA GLY A 183 14.89 15.86 -4.95
C GLY A 183 14.04 15.33 -6.11
N GLU A 184 14.59 15.27 -7.32
CA GLU A 184 13.92 14.61 -8.45
C GLU A 184 13.91 13.09 -8.28
N ILE A 185 15.00 12.50 -7.78
CA ILE A 185 15.04 11.06 -7.41
C ILE A 185 13.96 10.75 -6.37
N ASP A 186 13.81 11.59 -5.34
CA ASP A 186 12.76 11.42 -4.32
C ASP A 186 11.36 11.45 -4.93
N GLN A 187 11.10 12.36 -5.87
CA GLN A 187 9.81 12.45 -6.53
C GLN A 187 9.52 11.19 -7.37
N TRP A 188 10.51 10.70 -8.13
CA TRP A 188 10.37 9.45 -8.88
C TRP A 188 10.06 8.28 -7.94
N ILE A 189 10.84 8.11 -6.88
CA ILE A 189 10.66 7.00 -5.92
C ILE A 189 9.28 7.10 -5.23
N SER A 190 8.90 8.27 -4.74
CA SER A 190 7.59 8.48 -4.09
C SER A 190 6.42 8.19 -5.03
N ASN A 191 6.53 8.58 -6.31
CA ASN A 191 5.52 8.26 -7.31
C ASN A 191 5.44 6.74 -7.55
N LEU A 192 6.58 6.05 -7.64
CA LEU A 192 6.62 4.59 -7.82
C LEU A 192 6.04 3.83 -6.62
N GLU A 193 6.37 4.25 -5.40
CA GLU A 193 5.93 3.63 -4.15
C GLU A 193 4.47 3.94 -3.80
N SER A 194 3.93 5.04 -4.30
CA SER A 194 2.48 5.31 -4.28
C SER A 194 1.73 4.61 -5.42
N GLY A 195 2.48 4.01 -6.35
CA GLY A 195 1.96 3.30 -7.50
C GLY A 195 1.47 4.18 -8.66
N ALA A 196 1.83 5.47 -8.66
CA ALA A 196 1.55 6.36 -9.77
C ALA A 196 2.07 5.79 -11.11
N ASN A 197 1.25 5.96 -12.14
CA ASN A 197 1.59 5.58 -13.49
C ASN A 197 0.97 6.60 -14.48
N PRO A 198 1.77 7.36 -15.25
CA PRO A 198 3.24 7.41 -15.26
C PRO A 198 3.83 7.88 -13.92
N ALA A 199 5.03 7.41 -13.60
CA ALA A 199 5.73 7.73 -12.36
C ALA A 199 6.64 8.95 -12.50
N GLY A 200 7.13 9.24 -13.69
CA GLY A 200 8.04 10.35 -13.88
C GLY A 200 7.35 11.68 -13.68
N PRO A 201 8.00 12.66 -13.02
CA PRO A 201 7.43 13.97 -12.80
C PRO A 201 7.05 14.61 -14.14
N THR A 202 5.98 15.40 -14.14
CA THR A 202 5.64 16.20 -15.31
C THR A 202 6.81 17.11 -15.63
N ALA A 203 7.25 17.12 -16.90
CA ALA A 203 8.27 18.06 -17.36
C ALA A 203 7.81 19.47 -16.97
N ASN A 204 8.61 20.18 -16.17
CA ASN A 204 8.38 21.52 -15.61
C ASN A 204 7.84 21.66 -14.17
N ARG A 205 7.86 20.63 -13.31
CA ARG A 205 7.65 20.85 -11.87
C ARG A 205 8.88 20.53 -11.02
N THR A 206 9.89 21.39 -11.13
CA THR A 206 10.79 21.67 -10.02
C THR A 206 9.97 22.24 -8.85
N GLY A 207 9.75 21.40 -7.83
CA GLY A 207 9.37 21.79 -6.48
C GLY A 207 7.92 22.18 -6.27
N LEU A 208 7.03 21.21 -5.99
CA LEU A 208 5.79 21.45 -5.21
C LEU A 208 4.96 20.18 -4.92
N LEU A 209 5.58 19.06 -4.49
CA LEU A 209 4.84 17.94 -3.88
C LEU A 209 5.67 17.30 -2.76
N ARG A 210 5.99 18.10 -1.74
CA ARG A 210 6.62 17.62 -0.50
C ARG A 210 5.61 17.18 0.57
N SER A 211 4.36 16.96 0.20
CA SER A 211 3.28 16.76 1.16
C SER A 211 2.16 15.98 0.48
N LEU A 212 1.92 14.74 0.92
CA LEU A 212 0.59 14.18 1.22
C LEU A 212 0.53 12.64 1.34
N LEU A 213 1.65 11.92 1.28
CA LEU A 213 1.66 10.49 1.65
C LEU A 213 2.51 10.29 2.89
N GLY A 214 1.83 9.97 4.00
CA GLY A 214 2.39 9.79 5.32
C GLY A 214 3.28 8.56 5.41
N ALA A 215 4.57 8.80 5.33
CA ALA A 215 5.54 8.22 6.24
C ALA A 215 6.51 9.36 6.53
N LEU A 216 6.70 9.73 7.80
CA LEU A 216 7.75 10.68 8.16
C LEU A 216 9.06 10.09 7.61
N PRO A 217 9.74 10.71 6.64
CA PRO A 217 10.99 10.16 6.16
C PRO A 217 11.98 10.20 7.34
N GLU A 218 12.40 9.03 7.79
CA GLU A 218 13.55 8.90 8.69
C GLU A 218 14.70 9.75 8.13
N PRO A 219 15.39 10.56 8.95
CA PRO A 219 16.44 11.43 8.46
C PRO A 219 17.58 10.62 7.83
N GLY A 220 17.64 10.60 6.50
CA GLY A 220 18.68 9.89 5.73
C GLY A 220 18.25 9.56 4.31
N LEU A 221 19.22 9.17 3.46
CA LEU A 221 18.92 8.58 2.16
C LEU A 221 18.36 7.16 2.37
N GLN A 222 17.32 6.80 1.63
CA GLN A 222 16.74 5.46 1.62
C GLN A 222 16.74 4.87 0.21
N PRO A 223 16.92 3.54 0.08
CA PRO A 223 16.63 2.85 -1.16
C PRO A 223 15.12 2.76 -1.39
N ILE A 224 14.72 2.61 -2.64
CA ILE A 224 13.33 2.31 -2.99
C ILE A 224 12.81 1.07 -2.25
N CYS A 225 11.59 1.15 -1.74
CA CYS A 225 10.80 0.03 -1.23
C CYS A 225 10.18 -0.74 -2.41
N ILE A 226 10.74 -1.90 -2.76
CA ILE A 226 10.29 -2.68 -3.92
C ILE A 226 8.87 -3.21 -3.71
N GLU A 227 8.54 -3.61 -2.49
CA GLU A 227 7.22 -4.10 -2.10
C GLU A 227 6.16 -3.00 -2.21
N CYS A 228 6.54 -1.75 -1.92
CA CYS A 228 5.64 -0.60 -1.98
C CYS A 228 5.15 -0.31 -3.40
N MET A 229 5.83 -0.79 -4.46
CA MET A 229 5.30 -0.70 -5.83
C MET A 229 3.95 -1.44 -6.00
N PHE A 230 3.64 -2.38 -5.11
CA PHE A 230 2.35 -3.08 -5.06
C PHE A 230 1.33 -2.41 -4.13
N ASN A 231 1.62 -1.25 -3.53
CA ASN A 231 0.69 -0.54 -2.65
C ASN A 231 -0.71 -0.33 -3.24
N PRO A 232 -0.90 0.06 -4.52
CA PRO A 232 -2.25 0.15 -5.09
C PRO A 232 -3.03 -1.16 -4.97
N ALA A 233 -2.35 -2.29 -5.20
CA ALA A 233 -2.94 -3.61 -5.14
C ALA A 233 -3.12 -4.13 -3.71
N LEU A 234 -2.61 -3.44 -2.69
CA LEU A 234 -2.61 -3.91 -1.30
C LEU A 234 -3.19 -2.85 -0.34
N ASP A 235 -3.72 -1.73 -0.83
CA ASP A 235 -4.27 -0.64 -0.02
C ASP A 235 -5.43 -1.10 0.87
N TRP A 236 -6.31 -1.95 0.33
CA TRP A 236 -7.35 -2.58 1.14
C TRP A 236 -6.76 -3.39 2.31
N GLY A 237 -5.57 -3.96 2.14
CA GLY A 237 -4.87 -4.72 3.16
C GLY A 237 -4.50 -3.82 4.33
N TRP A 238 -4.04 -2.61 4.05
CA TRP A 238 -3.80 -1.58 5.08
C TRP A 238 -5.08 -1.14 5.78
N ALA A 239 -6.19 -0.98 5.03
CA ALA A 239 -7.47 -0.65 5.65
C ALA A 239 -7.96 -1.76 6.60
N VAL A 240 -7.80 -3.03 6.19
CA VAL A 240 -8.18 -4.20 6.99
C VAL A 240 -7.22 -4.44 8.16
N SER A 241 -5.92 -4.15 7.99
CA SER A 241 -4.86 -4.40 8.97
C SER A 241 -4.51 -3.22 9.87
N SER A 242 -5.12 -2.04 9.66
CA SER A 242 -4.90 -0.84 10.46
C SER A 242 -5.37 -1.04 11.91
N ASP A 243 -4.56 -1.81 12.64
CA ASP A 243 -4.56 -2.12 14.06
C ASP A 243 -3.45 -1.34 14.80
N ASN A 244 -2.73 -0.42 14.14
CA ASN A 244 -1.55 0.24 14.76
C ASN A 244 -1.77 1.67 15.25
N ASP A 245 -2.81 2.38 14.80
CA ASP A 245 -3.09 3.77 15.19
C ASP A 245 -4.54 4.01 15.62
N ASP A 246 -5.33 2.95 15.79
CA ASP A 246 -6.63 3.17 16.42
C ASP A 246 -6.42 3.50 17.89
N PRO A 247 -6.99 4.61 18.36
CA PRO A 247 -6.97 4.95 19.76
C PRO A 247 -7.97 4.07 20.52
N ALA A 248 -8.19 2.82 20.11
CA ALA A 248 -9.11 1.92 20.77
C ALA A 248 -8.68 0.45 20.60
N THR A 249 -8.26 -0.17 21.71
CA THR A 249 -7.86 -1.58 21.75
C THR A 249 -8.98 -2.44 22.33
N ALA A 250 -9.18 -3.63 21.76
CA ALA A 250 -10.09 -4.65 22.30
C ALA A 250 -9.32 -5.68 23.16
N TYR A 251 -9.82 -5.94 24.37
CA TYR A 251 -9.25 -6.85 25.34
C TYR A 251 -10.27 -7.93 25.72
N ILE A 252 -9.79 -9.13 26.05
CA ILE A 252 -10.61 -10.15 26.72
C ILE A 252 -10.33 -10.08 28.21
N ARG A 253 -11.34 -9.74 29.02
CA ARG A 253 -11.22 -9.75 30.48
C ARG A 253 -11.17 -11.19 31.01
N GLY A 254 -10.64 -11.36 32.23
CA GLY A 254 -10.58 -12.67 32.90
C GLY A 254 -11.94 -13.34 33.13
N ASP A 255 -13.04 -12.59 33.03
CA ASP A 255 -14.43 -13.07 33.06
C ASP A 255 -14.96 -13.50 31.69
N GLY A 256 -14.11 -13.48 30.65
CA GLY A 256 -14.44 -13.87 29.28
C GLY A 256 -15.17 -12.83 28.45
N HIS A 257 -15.42 -11.61 28.96
CA HIS A 257 -16.07 -10.53 28.21
C HIS A 257 -15.07 -9.79 27.31
N TYR A 258 -15.54 -9.33 26.15
CA TYR A 258 -14.77 -8.39 25.32
C TYR A 258 -14.99 -6.98 25.83
N VAL A 259 -13.90 -6.21 25.98
CA VAL A 259 -13.92 -4.82 26.38
C VAL A 259 -13.13 -4.03 25.36
N VAL A 260 -13.71 -3.00 24.76
CA VAL A 260 -12.98 -2.06 23.92
C VAL A 260 -12.69 -0.83 24.76
N ARG A 261 -11.41 -0.46 24.88
CA ARG A 261 -10.96 0.72 25.60
C ARG A 261 -10.40 1.71 24.61
N ASN A 262 -10.77 2.98 24.73
CA ASN A 262 -10.10 4.07 24.08
C ASN A 262 -8.70 4.25 24.70
N ASP A 263 -7.65 4.20 23.89
CA ASP A 263 -6.25 4.29 24.32
C ASP A 263 -5.77 5.75 24.47
N VAL A 264 -6.54 6.73 24.01
CA VAL A 264 -6.27 8.17 24.21
C VAL A 264 -6.67 8.63 25.59
N ASP A 265 -7.86 8.25 26.07
CA ASP A 265 -8.40 8.71 27.37
C ASP A 265 -8.65 7.58 28.38
N GLY A 266 -8.44 6.33 27.96
CA GLY A 266 -8.62 5.15 28.80
C GLY A 266 -10.08 4.74 29.03
N THR A 267 -11.05 5.41 28.42
CA THR A 267 -12.47 5.11 28.58
C THR A 267 -12.80 3.74 28.00
N ILE A 268 -13.61 2.96 28.71
CA ILE A 268 -14.22 1.79 28.07
C ILE A 268 -15.29 2.33 27.15
N VAL A 269 -15.27 1.95 25.88
CA VAL A 269 -16.25 2.38 24.89
C VAL A 269 -17.25 1.28 24.54
N GLN A 270 -16.88 0.00 24.77
CA GLN A 270 -17.77 -1.14 24.49
C GLN A 270 -17.51 -2.32 25.43
N ILE A 271 -18.57 -3.04 25.81
CA ILE A 271 -18.48 -4.32 26.51
C ILE A 271 -19.40 -5.33 25.79
N SER A 272 -18.89 -6.53 25.48
CA SER A 272 -19.71 -7.65 24.96
C SER A 272 -19.65 -8.86 25.89
N ASN A 273 -20.80 -9.50 26.06
CA ASN A 273 -20.93 -10.76 26.77
C ASN A 273 -20.79 -11.92 25.76
N ARG A 274 -19.67 -12.66 25.81
CA ARG A 274 -19.29 -13.70 24.84
C ARG A 274 -20.39 -14.71 24.39
N PRO A 275 -21.35 -15.15 25.22
CA PRO A 275 -22.45 -16.06 24.82
C PRO A 275 -23.60 -15.36 24.09
N ARG A 276 -23.60 -14.02 24.00
CA ARG A 276 -24.65 -13.22 23.36
C ARG A 276 -23.99 -12.20 22.45
N ALA A 277 -24.33 -12.17 21.17
CA ALA A 277 -23.83 -11.17 20.20
C ALA A 277 -24.38 -9.74 20.45
N ILE A 278 -24.69 -9.41 21.71
CA ILE A 278 -25.22 -8.15 22.16
C ILE A 278 -24.04 -7.36 22.72
N TRP A 279 -23.82 -6.19 22.12
CA TRP A 279 -22.84 -5.22 22.58
C TRP A 279 -23.55 -4.18 23.44
N TYR A 280 -22.96 -3.81 24.56
CA TYR A 280 -23.48 -2.81 25.46
C TYR A 280 -22.54 -1.60 25.44
N GLN A 281 -23.14 -0.40 25.43
CA GLN A 281 -22.42 0.77 25.88
C GLN A 281 -22.10 0.61 27.37
N PRO A 282 -20.89 0.95 27.80
CA PRO A 282 -20.58 1.04 29.21
C PRO A 282 -21.32 2.26 29.77
N PHE A 283 -22.44 1.95 30.44
CA PHE A 283 -23.31 2.87 31.20
C PHE A 283 -24.36 3.62 30.36
#